data_AF-A0A9E2N2T9-F1
#
_entry.id   AF-A0A9E2N2T9-F1
#
_cell.length_a   1.000
_cell.length_b   1.000
_cell.length_c   1.000
_cell.angle_alpha   90.00
_cell.angle_beta   90.00
_cell.angle_gamma   90.00
#
_symmetry.space_group_name_H-M   'P 1'
#
loop_
_entity.id
_entity.type
_entity.pdbx_description
1 polymer ?
#
loop_
_entity_poly.entity_id
_entity_poly.type
_entity_poly.pdbx_seq_one_letter_code
_entity_poly.pdbx_strand_id
1 'polypeptide(L)'
;MKDPLMERLPASLGELERDWPVRLAEILKEIRSPADATDVIDGIRQDEAFTNLVRGWENMPTAAQANAWEMIQARLWEEARSTRPYCVRCGECCRRGSPVLFPQDLPILASGAIRRGDLVTLRRGERAYSNRRQALLVLEREQLKLREVPGTRTCIYLGPLGDACLIYENRPFQCRVLECWDPSRFDTLQGLPPLTRMDLVGRDDQLGPLLERHEERAGVAVLAEALGQAAAGDAAGLDKALEAVLFDLHVREFGMKELGIPRDDLVFFFGRPLALLCPGFGYELREDASGRPGLVPVEASGPKP
;
A
#
# COMPACT_ATOMS: atom_id res chain seq x y z
N MET A 1 2.40 -15.90 6.99
CA MET A 1 2.38 -17.37 6.93
C MET A 1 3.01 -17.84 8.23
N LYS A 2 2.31 -18.61 9.06
CA LYS A 2 2.90 -19.11 10.30
C LYS A 2 4.02 -20.09 9.93
N ASP A 3 5.18 -19.89 10.52
CA ASP A 3 6.35 -20.68 10.21
C ASP A 3 6.29 -22.03 10.94
N PRO A 4 6.33 -23.17 10.24
CA PRO A 4 6.24 -24.50 10.85
C PRO A 4 7.33 -24.77 11.90
N LEU A 5 8.50 -24.12 11.80
CA LEU A 5 9.59 -24.24 12.77
C LEU A 5 9.33 -23.41 14.04
N MET A 6 8.47 -22.39 13.98
CA MET A 6 8.08 -21.61 15.17
C MET A 6 7.06 -22.34 16.06
N GLU A 7 6.43 -23.41 15.57
CA GLU A 7 5.45 -24.19 16.34
C GLU A 7 6.08 -25.40 17.05
N ARG A 8 7.31 -25.80 16.69
CA ARG A 8 7.96 -26.99 17.27
C ARG A 8 8.98 -26.61 18.34
N LEU A 9 8.70 -26.99 19.58
CA LEU A 9 9.62 -26.86 20.70
C LEU A 9 10.79 -27.86 20.54
N PRO A 10 12.07 -27.44 20.69
CA PRO A 10 13.19 -28.37 20.70
C PRO A 10 13.09 -29.39 21.85
N ALA A 11 13.29 -30.68 21.56
CA ALA A 11 13.15 -31.75 22.55
C ALA A 11 14.38 -31.91 23.46
N SER A 12 15.50 -31.28 23.11
CA SER A 12 16.75 -31.32 23.88
C SER A 12 17.59 -30.07 23.63
N LEU A 13 18.57 -29.81 24.49
CA LEU A 13 19.56 -28.75 24.33
C LEU A 13 20.35 -28.94 23.03
N GLY A 14 20.77 -30.17 22.73
CA GLY A 14 21.51 -30.46 21.50
C GLY A 14 20.69 -30.26 20.23
N GLU A 15 19.36 -30.40 20.30
CA GLU A 15 18.47 -30.01 19.19
C GLU A 15 18.34 -28.50 19.09
N LEU A 16 18.13 -27.80 20.21
CA LEU A 16 18.08 -26.34 20.25
C LEU A 16 19.35 -25.72 19.65
N GLU A 17 20.54 -26.18 20.05
CA GLU A 17 21.84 -25.68 19.59
C GLU A 17 22.08 -25.91 18.09
N ARG A 18 21.42 -26.90 17.49
CA ARG A 18 21.44 -27.15 16.03
C ARG A 18 20.39 -26.34 15.29
N ASP A 19 19.22 -26.14 15.87
CA ASP A 19 18.06 -25.59 15.17
C ASP A 19 18.10 -24.06 15.10
N TRP A 20 18.48 -23.36 16.18
CA TRP A 20 18.46 -21.90 16.20
C TRP A 20 19.41 -21.24 15.17
N PRO A 21 20.64 -21.76 14.88
CA PRO A 21 21.51 -21.15 13.88
C PRO A 21 20.96 -21.32 12.45
N VAL A 22 20.40 -22.50 12.15
CA VAL A 22 19.72 -22.76 10.87
C VAL A 22 18.57 -21.77 10.71
N ARG A 23 17.80 -21.57 11.79
CA ARG A 23 16.70 -20.64 11.80
C ARG A 23 17.13 -19.20 11.57
N LEU A 24 18.18 -18.74 12.23
CA LEU A 24 18.73 -17.40 12.00
C LEU A 24 19.14 -17.21 10.54
N ALA A 25 19.82 -18.19 9.94
CA ALA A 25 20.21 -18.13 8.52
C ALA A 25 18.99 -18.04 7.58
N GLU A 26 17.92 -18.76 7.87
CA GLU A 26 16.65 -18.64 7.13
C GLU A 26 16.03 -17.25 7.28
N ILE A 27 15.98 -16.70 8.49
CA ILE A 27 15.46 -15.35 8.74
C ILE A 27 16.28 -14.32 7.97
N LEU A 28 17.61 -14.37 8.05
CA LEU A 28 18.51 -13.48 7.32
C LEU A 28 18.25 -13.53 5.81
N LYS A 29 18.04 -14.74 5.26
CA LYS A 29 17.69 -14.93 3.85
C LYS A 29 16.30 -14.36 3.52
N GLU A 30 15.30 -14.60 4.36
CA GLU A 30 13.93 -14.11 4.19
C GLU A 30 13.91 -12.58 4.11
N ILE A 31 14.58 -11.91 5.05
CA ILE A 31 14.65 -10.46 5.07
C ILE A 31 15.68 -9.90 4.09
N ARG A 32 16.40 -10.75 3.34
CA ARG A 32 17.47 -10.35 2.42
C ARG A 32 18.54 -9.51 3.11
N SER A 33 18.94 -9.92 4.31
CA SER A 33 20.06 -9.31 5.01
C SER A 33 21.35 -9.49 4.22
N PRO A 34 22.22 -8.47 4.16
CA PRO A 34 23.55 -8.60 3.57
C PRO A 34 24.58 -9.20 4.55
N ALA A 35 24.22 -9.45 5.81
CA ALA A 35 25.15 -9.96 6.81
C ALA A 35 25.54 -11.41 6.55
N ASP A 36 26.77 -11.75 6.92
CA ASP A 36 27.23 -13.12 6.98
C ASP A 36 26.55 -13.84 8.16
N ALA A 37 25.92 -14.99 7.90
CA ALA A 37 25.17 -15.69 8.93
C ALA A 37 26.08 -16.21 10.05
N THR A 38 27.31 -16.62 9.73
CA THR A 38 28.26 -17.14 10.71
C THR A 38 28.66 -16.05 11.69
N ASP A 39 28.94 -14.84 11.21
CA ASP A 39 29.29 -13.70 12.08
C ASP A 39 28.15 -13.37 13.07
N VAL A 40 26.90 -13.37 12.60
CA VAL A 40 25.73 -13.09 13.46
C VAL A 40 25.51 -14.21 14.47
N ILE A 41 25.66 -15.48 14.06
CA ILE A 41 25.57 -16.65 14.94
C ILE A 41 26.63 -16.57 16.05
N ASP A 42 27.88 -16.26 15.70
CA ASP A 42 28.97 -16.18 16.66
C ASP A 42 28.76 -15.02 17.65
N GLY A 43 28.20 -13.89 17.19
CA GLY A 43 27.79 -12.80 18.07
C GLY A 43 26.73 -13.23 19.10
N ILE A 44 25.67 -13.93 18.66
CA ILE A 44 24.62 -14.42 19.57
C ILE A 44 25.17 -15.43 20.58
N ARG A 45 26.11 -16.29 20.19
CA ARG A 45 26.75 -17.26 21.10
C ARG A 45 27.53 -16.60 22.23
N GLN A 46 28.08 -15.41 21.97
CA GLN A 46 28.84 -14.64 22.96
C GLN A 46 27.94 -13.80 23.86
N ASP A 47 26.66 -13.70 23.55
CA ASP A 47 25.74 -12.88 24.32
C ASP A 47 25.28 -13.57 25.62
N GLU A 48 25.54 -12.90 26.74
CA GLU A 48 25.19 -13.40 28.07
C GLU A 48 23.67 -13.58 28.27
N ALA A 49 22.84 -12.67 27.76
CA ALA A 49 21.39 -12.79 27.84
C ALA A 49 20.87 -13.98 27.02
N PHE A 50 21.48 -14.29 25.87
CA PHE A 50 21.12 -15.47 25.08
C PHE A 50 21.54 -16.75 25.81
N THR A 51 22.79 -16.83 26.26
CA THR A 51 23.31 -18.02 26.95
C THR A 51 22.53 -18.30 28.24
N ASN A 52 22.02 -17.28 28.93
CA ASN A 52 21.15 -17.45 30.10
C ASN A 52 19.78 -18.05 29.77
N LEU A 53 19.22 -17.83 28.57
CA LEU A 53 17.98 -18.47 28.12
C LEU A 53 18.17 -19.96 27.83
N VAL A 54 19.38 -20.33 27.39
CA VAL A 54 19.72 -21.71 27.02
C VAL A 54 20.22 -22.52 28.23
N ARG A 55 20.81 -21.84 29.23
CA ARG A 55 21.41 -22.49 30.39
C ARG A 55 20.38 -23.31 31.17
N GLY A 56 20.67 -24.59 31.36
CA GLY A 56 19.82 -25.48 32.14
C GLY A 56 18.57 -25.96 31.42
N TRP A 57 18.50 -25.82 30.09
CA TRP A 57 17.40 -26.26 29.23
C TRP A 57 16.84 -27.63 29.61
N GLU A 58 17.70 -28.63 29.79
CA GLU A 58 17.33 -30.01 30.16
C GLU A 58 16.62 -30.13 31.52
N ASN A 59 16.86 -29.19 32.42
CA ASN A 59 16.29 -29.18 33.77
C ASN A 59 15.05 -28.28 33.88
N MET A 60 14.69 -27.55 32.81
CA MET A 60 13.52 -26.69 32.80
C MET A 60 12.24 -27.51 32.61
N PRO A 61 11.14 -27.21 33.33
CA PRO A 61 9.84 -27.73 32.98
C PRO A 61 9.46 -27.35 31.54
N THR A 62 8.69 -28.18 30.85
CA THR A 62 8.30 -27.95 29.44
C THR A 62 7.67 -26.58 29.20
N ALA A 63 6.87 -26.06 30.15
CA ALA A 63 6.30 -24.72 30.04
C ALA A 63 7.37 -23.61 30.07
N ALA A 64 8.43 -23.78 30.87
CA ALA A 64 9.55 -22.83 30.90
C ALA A 64 10.42 -22.95 29.64
N GLN A 65 10.63 -24.15 29.11
CA GLN A 65 11.27 -24.36 27.80
C GLN A 65 10.50 -23.65 26.68
N ALA A 66 9.16 -23.74 26.67
CA ALA A 66 8.32 -23.04 25.69
C ALA A 66 8.50 -21.53 25.75
N ASN A 67 8.44 -20.93 26.95
CA ASN A 67 8.66 -19.50 27.13
C ASN A 67 10.08 -19.08 26.71
N ALA A 68 11.11 -19.84 27.11
CA ALA A 68 12.48 -19.59 26.71
C ALA A 68 12.66 -19.68 25.18
N TRP A 69 11.98 -20.63 24.53
CA TRP A 69 11.97 -20.76 23.08
C TRP A 69 11.33 -19.55 22.39
N GLU A 70 10.21 -19.05 22.89
CA GLU A 70 9.59 -17.82 22.37
C GLU A 70 10.55 -16.63 22.50
N MET A 71 11.23 -16.49 23.64
CA MET A 71 12.21 -15.42 23.86
C MET A 71 13.42 -15.55 22.93
N ILE A 72 13.94 -16.76 22.74
CA ILE A 72 15.03 -17.05 21.79
C ILE A 72 14.61 -16.65 20.38
N GLN A 73 13.43 -17.07 19.92
CA GLN A 73 12.95 -16.75 18.58
C GLN A 73 12.75 -15.25 18.39
N ALA A 74 12.14 -14.56 19.37
CA ALA A 74 11.99 -13.11 19.33
C ALA A 74 13.34 -12.42 19.19
N ARG A 75 14.36 -12.94 19.89
CA ARG A 75 15.71 -12.44 19.81
C ARG A 75 16.39 -12.70 18.46
N LEU A 76 16.25 -13.89 17.87
CA LEU A 76 16.79 -14.16 16.54
C LEU A 76 16.22 -13.17 15.50
N TRP A 77 14.93 -12.83 15.62
CA TRP A 77 14.31 -11.81 14.77
C TRP A 77 14.87 -10.41 15.02
N GLU A 78 15.09 -10.03 16.27
CA GLU A 78 15.70 -8.74 16.63
C GLU A 78 17.10 -8.61 16.05
N GLU A 79 17.96 -9.61 16.27
CA GLU A 79 19.32 -9.64 15.75
C GLU A 79 19.32 -9.64 14.22
N ALA A 80 18.48 -10.45 13.57
CA ALA A 80 18.38 -10.44 12.12
C ALA A 80 17.92 -9.07 11.59
N ARG A 81 16.91 -8.43 12.19
CA ARG A 81 16.44 -7.10 11.76
C ARG A 81 17.52 -6.03 11.91
N SER A 82 18.35 -6.11 12.96
CA SER A 82 19.44 -5.16 13.20
C SER A 82 20.49 -5.20 12.09
N THR A 83 20.70 -6.36 11.46
CA THR A 83 21.62 -6.52 10.31
C THR A 83 21.13 -5.86 9.02
N ARG A 84 19.86 -5.45 8.96
CA ARG A 84 19.28 -4.79 7.80
C ARG A 84 18.60 -3.48 8.20
N PRO A 85 19.31 -2.41 8.57
CA PRO A 85 18.69 -1.14 8.94
C PRO A 85 18.28 -0.27 7.73
N TYR A 86 18.36 -0.82 6.52
CA TYR A 86 18.11 -0.08 5.27
C TYR A 86 17.47 -0.95 4.18
N CYS A 87 16.90 -0.27 3.19
CA CYS A 87 16.36 -0.93 2.01
C CYS A 87 17.50 -1.39 1.08
N VAL A 88 17.61 -2.70 0.88
CA VAL A 88 18.56 -3.33 -0.08
C VAL A 88 18.08 -3.28 -1.53
N ARG A 89 17.07 -2.46 -1.83
CA ARG A 89 16.54 -2.20 -3.18
C ARG A 89 16.04 -3.45 -3.95
N CYS A 90 15.59 -4.50 -3.25
CA CYS A 90 15.08 -5.72 -3.88
C CYS A 90 13.79 -5.54 -4.73
N GLY A 91 13.11 -4.40 -4.61
CA GLY A 91 11.89 -4.07 -5.36
C GLY A 91 10.61 -4.78 -4.89
N GLU A 92 10.68 -5.68 -3.91
CA GLU A 92 9.52 -6.48 -3.45
C GLU A 92 8.34 -5.59 -3.02
N CYS A 93 8.59 -4.63 -2.12
CA CYS A 93 7.55 -3.70 -1.68
C CYS A 93 7.05 -2.82 -2.83
N CYS A 94 7.93 -2.43 -3.75
CA CYS A 94 7.59 -1.59 -4.90
C CYS A 94 6.66 -2.31 -5.90
N ARG A 95 6.74 -3.64 -6.02
CA ARG A 95 5.84 -4.45 -6.87
C ARG A 95 4.46 -4.67 -6.23
N ARG A 96 4.39 -4.63 -4.90
CA ARG A 96 3.15 -4.83 -4.13
C ARG A 96 2.28 -3.59 -4.05
N GLY A 97 2.87 -2.41 -4.20
CA GLY A 97 2.16 -1.14 -4.21
C GLY A 97 3.09 0.05 -4.11
N SER A 98 2.66 1.18 -4.64
CA SER A 98 3.35 2.46 -4.44
C SER A 98 2.92 3.15 -3.13
N PRO A 99 3.74 4.06 -2.58
CA PRO A 99 3.44 4.75 -1.33
C PRO A 99 2.36 5.83 -1.48
N VAL A 100 1.55 5.96 -0.44
CA VAL A 100 0.78 7.15 -0.06
C VAL A 100 1.73 8.21 0.49
N LEU A 101 1.43 9.47 0.21
CA LEU A 101 2.22 10.62 0.65
C LEU A 101 1.64 11.22 1.93
N PHE A 102 2.53 11.74 2.76
CA PHE A 102 2.22 12.38 4.04
C PHE A 102 2.84 13.78 4.10
N PRO A 103 2.47 14.65 5.06
CA PRO A 103 3.03 16.01 5.16
C PRO A 103 4.57 16.07 5.16
N GLN A 104 5.23 15.03 5.64
CA GLN A 104 6.69 14.86 5.61
C GLN A 104 7.27 14.81 4.18
N ASP A 105 6.44 14.61 3.16
CA ASP A 105 6.83 14.55 1.75
C ASP A 105 6.73 15.91 1.04
N LEU A 106 6.17 16.94 1.68
CA LEU A 106 6.09 18.29 1.11
C LEU A 106 7.45 18.83 0.61
N PRO A 107 8.59 18.65 1.31
CA PRO A 107 9.88 19.08 0.78
C PRO A 107 10.30 18.37 -0.52
N ILE A 108 9.98 17.08 -0.65
CA ILE A 108 10.28 16.30 -1.87
C ILE A 108 9.43 16.83 -3.03
N LEU A 109 8.15 17.09 -2.79
CA LEU A 109 7.25 17.68 -3.78
C LEU A 109 7.71 19.09 -4.19
N ALA A 110 8.10 19.93 -3.25
CA ALA A 110 8.61 21.27 -3.50
C ALA A 110 9.92 21.26 -4.32
N SER A 111 10.77 20.24 -4.14
CA SER A 111 12.01 20.08 -4.92
C SER A 111 11.79 19.66 -6.37
N GLY A 112 10.57 19.21 -6.74
CA GLY A 112 10.25 18.69 -8.06
C GLY A 112 10.77 17.27 -8.34
N ALA A 113 11.32 16.59 -7.33
CA ALA A 113 11.75 15.19 -7.43
C ALA A 113 10.58 14.21 -7.65
N ILE A 114 9.38 14.59 -7.21
CA ILE A 114 8.11 13.92 -7.53
C ILE A 114 7.20 15.00 -8.12
N ARG A 115 6.70 14.76 -9.33
CA ARG A 115 5.87 15.72 -10.08
C ARG A 115 4.39 15.38 -9.93
N ARG A 116 3.50 16.34 -10.24
CA ARG A 116 2.04 16.12 -10.19
C ARG A 116 1.59 14.94 -11.05
N GLY A 117 2.12 14.83 -12.27
CA GLY A 117 1.82 13.72 -13.19
C GLY A 117 2.25 12.33 -12.67
N ASP A 118 3.09 12.27 -11.63
CA ASP A 118 3.50 11.04 -10.94
C ASP A 118 2.52 10.63 -9.84
N LEU A 119 1.52 11.46 -9.53
CA LEU A 119 0.57 11.27 -8.44
C LEU A 119 -0.80 10.85 -8.96
N VAL A 120 -1.52 10.13 -8.12
CA VAL A 120 -2.94 9.85 -8.27
C VAL A 120 -3.65 10.21 -6.97
N THR A 121 -4.79 10.88 -7.10
CA THR A 121 -5.69 11.12 -5.98
C THR A 121 -6.64 9.93 -5.85
N LEU A 122 -6.51 9.21 -4.73
CA LEU A 122 -7.48 8.19 -4.34
C LEU A 122 -8.54 8.88 -3.50
N ARG A 123 -9.78 8.87 -3.98
CA ARG A 123 -10.85 9.71 -3.43
C ARG A 123 -11.55 9.00 -2.27
N ARG A 124 -12.18 9.77 -1.38
CA ARG A 124 -13.01 9.22 -0.30
C ARG A 124 -14.13 8.36 -0.90
N GLY A 125 -14.36 7.19 -0.34
CA GLY A 125 -15.34 6.21 -0.82
C GLY A 125 -14.79 5.23 -1.86
N GLU A 126 -13.59 5.47 -2.39
CA GLU A 126 -12.95 4.59 -3.36
C GLU A 126 -12.47 3.29 -2.72
N ARG A 127 -12.56 2.17 -3.46
CA ARG A 127 -12.00 0.88 -3.02
C ARG A 127 -10.50 0.83 -3.33
N ALA A 128 -9.70 0.59 -2.30
CA ALA A 128 -8.25 0.43 -2.39
C ALA A 128 -7.79 -0.85 -1.70
N TYR A 129 -6.82 -1.55 -2.28
CA TYR A 129 -6.27 -2.76 -1.70
C TYR A 129 -5.31 -2.44 -0.56
N SER A 130 -5.56 -2.99 0.63
CA SER A 130 -4.66 -2.88 1.77
C SER A 130 -3.69 -4.05 1.78
N ASN A 131 -2.41 -3.78 1.52
CA ASN A 131 -1.34 -4.77 1.66
C ASN A 131 -1.19 -5.30 3.09
N ARG A 132 -1.68 -4.57 4.10
CA ARG A 132 -1.68 -4.99 5.50
C ARG A 132 -2.84 -5.93 5.82
N ARG A 133 -4.07 -5.53 5.47
CA ARG A 133 -5.27 -6.35 5.73
C ARG A 133 -5.49 -7.45 4.70
N GLN A 134 -4.70 -7.47 3.62
CA GLN A 134 -4.84 -8.38 2.49
C GLN A 134 -6.27 -8.37 1.89
N ALA A 135 -6.90 -7.20 1.90
CA ALA A 135 -8.30 -7.02 1.52
C ALA A 135 -8.53 -5.68 0.84
N LEU A 136 -9.58 -5.60 0.01
CA LEU A 136 -10.10 -4.34 -0.49
C LEU A 136 -10.85 -3.62 0.63
N LEU A 137 -10.52 -2.35 0.84
CA LEU A 137 -11.15 -1.48 1.82
C LEU A 137 -11.72 -0.25 1.12
N VAL A 138 -12.80 0.29 1.67
CA VAL A 138 -13.31 1.61 1.28
C VAL A 138 -12.51 2.67 2.01
N LEU A 139 -12.00 3.66 1.28
CA LEU A 139 -11.24 4.76 1.85
C LEU A 139 -12.17 5.73 2.60
N GLU A 140 -11.90 5.96 3.88
CA GLU A 140 -12.64 6.92 4.72
C GLU A 140 -12.24 8.38 4.43
N ARG A 141 -11.06 8.57 3.84
CA ARG A 141 -10.48 9.88 3.51
C ARG A 141 -9.78 9.83 2.16
N GLU A 142 -9.68 10.98 1.52
CA GLU A 142 -8.82 11.16 0.36
C GLU A 142 -7.35 10.95 0.74
N GLN A 143 -6.57 10.43 -0.21
CA GLN A 143 -5.12 10.31 -0.06
C GLN A 143 -4.40 10.42 -1.41
N LEU A 144 -3.28 11.15 -1.43
CA LEU A 144 -2.36 11.19 -2.55
C LEU A 144 -1.43 9.99 -2.52
N LYS A 145 -1.27 9.34 -3.65
CA LYS A 145 -0.41 8.16 -3.82
C LYS A 145 0.45 8.35 -5.06
N LEU A 146 1.67 7.84 -5.03
CA LEU A 146 2.45 7.69 -6.26
C LEU A 146 1.70 6.79 -7.25
N ARG A 147 1.80 7.05 -8.55
CA ARG A 147 1.19 6.20 -9.56
C ARG A 147 1.83 4.81 -9.58
N GLU A 148 1.08 3.89 -10.17
CA GLU A 148 1.53 2.54 -10.46
C GLU A 148 1.56 2.36 -11.98
N VAL A 149 2.42 1.45 -12.46
CA VAL A 149 2.49 1.07 -13.86
C VAL A 149 1.11 0.52 -14.27
N PRO A 150 0.50 1.04 -15.36
CA PRO A 150 -0.85 0.65 -15.78
C PRO A 150 -1.04 -0.87 -15.83
N GLY A 151 -2.17 -1.34 -15.29
CA GLY A 151 -2.49 -2.77 -15.23
C GLY A 151 -1.74 -3.55 -14.14
N THR A 152 -0.91 -2.88 -13.32
CA THR A 152 -0.16 -3.51 -12.24
C THR A 152 -0.27 -2.70 -10.95
N ARG A 153 0.32 -3.20 -9.86
CA ARG A 153 0.53 -2.44 -8.60
C ARG A 153 1.96 -1.91 -8.46
N THR A 154 2.77 -2.06 -9.50
CA THR A 154 4.19 -1.72 -9.44
C THR A 154 4.36 -0.21 -9.42
N CYS A 155 5.04 0.33 -8.43
CA CYS A 155 5.39 1.74 -8.37
C CYS A 155 6.13 2.19 -9.65
N ILE A 156 5.73 3.33 -10.22
CA ILE A 156 6.33 3.88 -11.45
C ILE A 156 7.83 4.20 -11.32
N TYR A 157 8.32 4.33 -10.09
CA TYR A 157 9.73 4.61 -9.79
C TYR A 157 10.56 3.35 -9.54
N LEU A 158 10.00 2.15 -9.72
CA LEU A 158 10.80 0.93 -9.77
C LEU A 158 11.52 0.87 -11.13
N GLY A 159 12.84 0.75 -11.11
CA GLY A 159 13.66 0.63 -12.31
C GLY A 159 13.23 -0.56 -13.18
N PRO A 160 13.54 -0.54 -14.49
CA PRO A 160 13.01 -1.51 -15.46
C PRO A 160 13.45 -2.95 -15.17
N LEU A 161 14.61 -3.16 -14.55
CA LEU A 161 15.09 -4.47 -14.12
C LEU A 161 14.50 -4.91 -12.76
N GLY A 162 13.78 -4.02 -12.08
CA GLY A 162 13.11 -4.29 -10.81
C GLY A 162 14.06 -4.37 -9.60
N ASP A 163 15.25 -3.83 -9.71
CA ASP A 163 16.37 -3.94 -8.78
C ASP A 163 16.80 -2.58 -8.16
N ALA A 164 16.12 -1.49 -8.51
CA ALA A 164 16.43 -0.16 -8.01
C ALA A 164 15.20 0.74 -7.89
N CYS A 165 15.15 1.56 -6.84
CA CYS A 165 14.23 2.70 -6.77
C CYS A 165 14.91 3.92 -7.41
N LEU A 166 14.31 4.47 -8.47
CA LEU A 166 14.87 5.58 -9.24
C LEU A 166 14.91 6.91 -8.46
N ILE A 167 14.14 7.01 -7.37
CA ILE A 167 14.12 8.16 -6.46
C ILE A 167 14.56 7.78 -5.05
N TYR A 168 15.49 6.83 -4.88
CA TYR A 168 15.81 6.29 -3.55
C TYR A 168 16.13 7.36 -2.49
N GLU A 169 16.92 8.37 -2.84
CA GLU A 169 17.25 9.49 -1.94
C GLU A 169 16.02 10.34 -1.62
N ASN A 170 15.12 10.50 -2.59
CA ASN A 170 13.88 11.26 -2.49
C ASN A 170 12.65 10.37 -2.25
N ARG A 171 12.84 9.17 -1.70
CA ARG A 171 11.75 8.21 -1.55
C ARG A 171 10.73 8.73 -0.53
N PRO A 172 9.43 8.52 -0.74
CA PRO A 172 8.40 9.02 0.17
C PRO A 172 8.54 8.53 1.61
N PHE A 173 7.92 9.24 2.55
CA PHE A 173 7.93 8.99 3.97
C PHE A 173 7.41 7.60 4.29
N GLN A 174 6.32 7.17 3.64
CA GLN A 174 5.84 5.79 3.79
C GLN A 174 6.91 4.77 3.39
N CYS A 175 7.71 5.00 2.33
CA CYS A 175 8.79 4.08 1.96
C CYS A 175 9.94 4.07 2.98
N ARG A 176 10.19 5.19 3.67
CA ARG A 176 11.20 5.26 4.75
C ARG A 176 10.73 4.52 6.00
N VAL A 177 9.45 4.62 6.34
CA VAL A 177 8.83 3.96 7.50
C VAL A 177 8.51 2.49 7.22
N LEU A 178 8.18 2.15 5.97
CA LEU A 178 7.95 0.78 5.51
C LEU A 178 9.29 0.07 5.39
N GLU A 179 9.84 -0.28 6.54
CA GLU A 179 10.95 -1.19 6.71
C GLU A 179 10.45 -2.60 6.36
N CYS A 180 10.54 -3.02 5.10
CA CYS A 180 9.92 -4.28 4.67
C CYS A 180 10.53 -5.54 5.34
N TRP A 181 11.63 -5.39 6.08
CA TRP A 181 12.23 -6.39 6.97
C TRP A 181 11.70 -6.32 8.41
N ASP A 182 11.17 -5.17 8.83
CA ASP A 182 10.59 -4.95 10.14
C ASP A 182 9.28 -4.15 10.06
N PRO A 183 8.11 -4.82 10.08
CA PRO A 183 6.82 -4.13 10.00
C PRO A 183 6.47 -3.37 11.28
N SER A 184 7.26 -3.43 12.36
CA SER A 184 6.94 -2.84 13.67
C SER A 184 6.59 -1.36 13.61
N ARG A 185 7.28 -0.61 12.73
CA ARG A 185 7.09 0.85 12.58
C ARG A 185 5.95 1.23 11.65
N PHE A 186 5.38 0.29 10.90
CA PHE A 186 4.32 0.62 9.94
C PHE A 186 3.07 1.19 10.64
N ASP A 187 2.83 0.81 11.89
CA ASP A 187 1.70 1.27 12.67
C ASP A 187 1.77 2.75 13.04
N THR A 188 2.97 3.35 13.00
CA THR A 188 3.15 4.80 13.18
C THR A 188 2.42 5.62 12.12
N LEU A 189 2.16 5.05 10.94
CA LEU A 189 1.42 5.73 9.87
C LEU A 189 -0.08 5.82 10.12
N GLN A 190 -0.65 4.97 10.99
CA GLN A 190 -2.12 4.90 11.18
C GLN A 190 -2.70 6.19 11.76
N GLY A 191 -1.94 6.86 12.62
CA GLY A 191 -2.33 8.13 13.25
C GLY A 191 -2.07 9.37 12.40
N LEU A 192 -1.42 9.22 11.23
CA LEU A 192 -1.05 10.36 10.41
C LEU A 192 -2.08 10.59 9.29
N PRO A 193 -2.53 11.84 9.11
CA PRO A 193 -3.35 12.18 7.94
C PRO A 193 -2.46 12.15 6.69
N PRO A 194 -2.86 11.41 5.63
CA PRO A 194 -2.18 11.49 4.34
C PRO A 194 -2.43 12.86 3.71
N LEU A 195 -1.56 13.25 2.77
CA LEU A 195 -1.80 14.43 1.94
C LEU A 195 -3.02 14.22 1.05
N THR A 196 -3.76 15.29 0.82
CA THR A 196 -4.87 15.44 -0.12
C THR A 196 -4.43 16.33 -1.29
N ARG A 197 -5.19 16.36 -2.39
CA ARG A 197 -4.91 17.28 -3.50
C ARG A 197 -4.95 18.74 -3.06
N MET A 198 -5.80 19.07 -2.09
CA MET A 198 -5.95 20.43 -1.58
C MET A 198 -4.75 20.92 -0.79
N ASP A 199 -3.96 20.02 -0.20
CA ASP A 199 -2.71 20.39 0.47
C ASP A 199 -1.63 20.88 -0.51
N LEU A 200 -1.75 20.54 -1.80
CA LEU A 200 -0.81 20.96 -2.85
C LEU A 200 -1.36 22.01 -3.80
N VAL A 201 -2.69 22.08 -3.97
CA VAL A 201 -3.34 23.09 -4.81
C VAL A 201 -3.64 24.35 -4.00
N GLY A 202 -4.09 24.20 -2.75
CA GLY A 202 -4.59 25.30 -1.93
C GLY A 202 -6.08 25.60 -2.23
N ARG A 203 -6.84 25.95 -1.19
CA ARG A 203 -8.28 26.28 -1.33
C ARG A 203 -8.53 27.58 -2.07
N ASP A 204 -7.62 28.53 -1.91
CA ASP A 204 -7.72 29.86 -2.53
C ASP A 204 -7.15 29.90 -3.96
N ASP A 205 -6.62 28.78 -4.45
CA ASP A 205 -6.21 28.65 -5.84
C ASP A 205 -7.42 28.63 -6.77
N GLN A 206 -7.23 29.11 -8.00
CA GLN A 206 -8.30 29.21 -9.01
C GLN A 206 -8.93 27.83 -9.33
N LEU A 207 -8.18 26.74 -9.15
CA LEU A 207 -8.69 25.37 -9.32
C LEU A 207 -9.43 24.84 -8.09
N GLY A 208 -9.22 25.41 -6.90
CA GLY A 208 -9.82 24.94 -5.65
C GLY A 208 -11.35 24.76 -5.73
N PRO A 209 -12.11 25.81 -6.11
CA PRO A 209 -13.56 25.72 -6.25
C PRO A 209 -14.03 24.68 -7.29
N LEU A 210 -13.26 24.48 -8.37
CA LEU A 210 -13.57 23.46 -9.37
C LEU A 210 -13.40 22.05 -8.80
N LEU A 211 -12.35 21.82 -8.03
CA LEU A 211 -12.07 20.53 -7.39
C LEU A 211 -13.09 20.17 -6.31
N GLU A 212 -13.58 21.15 -5.56
CA GLU A 212 -14.65 20.98 -4.57
C GLU A 212 -15.97 20.65 -5.27
N ARG A 213 -16.37 21.43 -6.27
CA ARG A 213 -17.60 21.18 -7.04
C ARG A 213 -17.57 19.85 -7.80
N HIS A 214 -16.39 19.43 -8.26
CA HIS A 214 -16.18 18.10 -8.82
C HIS A 214 -16.41 17.00 -7.78
N GLU A 215 -15.90 17.16 -6.56
CA GLU A 215 -16.15 16.20 -5.48
C GLU A 215 -17.63 16.14 -5.06
N GLU A 216 -18.31 17.27 -5.02
CA GLU A 216 -19.73 17.35 -4.65
C GLU A 216 -20.65 16.60 -5.63
N ARG A 217 -20.41 16.74 -6.94
CA ARG A 217 -21.28 16.17 -7.98
C ARG A 217 -20.81 14.83 -8.52
N ALA A 218 -19.50 14.63 -8.57
CA ALA A 218 -18.85 13.43 -9.11
C ALA A 218 -18.05 12.69 -8.04
N GLY A 219 -18.41 12.83 -6.76
CA GLY A 219 -17.82 12.10 -5.64
C GLY A 219 -18.02 10.59 -5.74
N VAL A 220 -17.05 9.81 -5.28
CA VAL A 220 -17.19 8.33 -5.28
C VAL A 220 -18.31 7.88 -4.32
N ALA A 221 -18.54 8.63 -3.23
CA ALA A 221 -19.68 8.40 -2.36
C ALA A 221 -21.03 8.64 -3.06
N VAL A 222 -21.12 9.69 -3.89
CA VAL A 222 -22.33 9.99 -4.69
C VAL A 222 -22.61 8.86 -5.68
N LEU A 223 -21.56 8.38 -6.37
CA LEU A 223 -21.66 7.22 -7.26
C LEU A 223 -22.12 5.96 -6.51
N ALA A 224 -21.50 5.67 -5.38
CA ALA A 224 -21.81 4.48 -4.57
C ALA A 224 -23.26 4.49 -4.06
N GLU A 225 -23.75 5.64 -3.60
CA GLU A 225 -25.13 5.80 -3.16
C GLU A 225 -26.13 5.61 -4.31
N ALA A 226 -25.90 6.28 -5.44
CA ALA A 226 -26.76 6.20 -6.61
C ALA A 226 -26.85 4.77 -7.18
N LEU A 227 -25.71 4.07 -7.28
CA LEU A 227 -25.69 2.67 -7.72
C LEU A 227 -26.27 1.72 -6.67
N GLY A 228 -26.17 2.04 -5.38
CA GLY A 228 -26.86 1.31 -4.32
C GLY A 228 -28.39 1.42 -4.43
N GLN A 229 -28.91 2.61 -4.72
CA GLN A 229 -30.33 2.85 -4.99
C GLN A 229 -30.81 2.05 -6.21
N ALA A 230 -30.03 2.08 -7.30
CA ALA A 230 -30.31 1.30 -8.50
C ALA A 230 -30.39 -0.22 -8.22
N ALA A 231 -29.42 -0.75 -7.47
CA ALA A 231 -29.41 -2.17 -7.08
C ALA A 231 -30.59 -2.55 -6.18
N ALA A 232 -31.13 -1.59 -5.41
CA ALA A 232 -32.33 -1.77 -4.59
C ALA A 232 -33.65 -1.60 -5.38
N GLY A 233 -33.60 -1.35 -6.69
CA GLY A 233 -34.76 -1.24 -7.57
C GLY A 233 -35.26 0.18 -7.82
N ASP A 234 -34.56 1.21 -7.34
CA ASP A 234 -34.87 2.60 -7.69
C ASP A 234 -34.23 2.97 -9.04
N ALA A 235 -35.06 3.01 -10.09
CA ALA A 235 -34.62 3.32 -11.46
C ALA A 235 -33.93 4.70 -11.56
N ALA A 236 -34.26 5.67 -10.71
CA ALA A 236 -33.62 6.98 -10.71
C ALA A 236 -32.15 6.93 -10.25
N GLY A 237 -31.74 5.85 -9.56
CA GLY A 237 -30.36 5.64 -9.15
C GLY A 237 -29.39 5.53 -10.33
N LEU A 238 -29.80 4.86 -11.41
CA LEU A 238 -28.96 4.73 -12.61
C LEU A 238 -28.78 6.07 -13.32
N ASP A 239 -29.83 6.86 -13.44
CA ASP A 239 -29.77 8.18 -14.07
C ASP A 239 -28.86 9.13 -13.29
N LYS A 240 -28.96 9.14 -11.95
CA LYS A 240 -28.06 9.92 -11.07
C LYS A 240 -26.60 9.48 -11.22
N ALA A 241 -26.34 8.17 -11.25
CA ALA A 241 -25.00 7.64 -11.41
C ALA A 241 -24.42 8.00 -12.79
N LEU A 242 -25.21 7.91 -13.85
CA LEU A 242 -24.82 8.32 -15.19
C LEU A 242 -24.54 9.82 -15.26
N GLU A 243 -25.38 10.66 -14.66
CA GLU A 243 -25.15 12.12 -14.58
C GLU A 243 -23.79 12.43 -13.92
N ALA A 244 -23.48 11.78 -12.79
CA ALA A 244 -22.20 11.96 -12.11
C ALA A 244 -21.01 11.54 -12.98
N VAL A 245 -21.12 10.42 -13.72
CA VAL A 245 -20.08 9.95 -14.65
C VAL A 245 -19.89 10.91 -15.82
N LEU A 246 -20.97 11.37 -16.45
CA LEU A 246 -20.89 12.32 -17.56
C LEU A 246 -20.36 13.69 -17.11
N PHE A 247 -20.73 14.12 -15.91
CA PHE A 247 -20.18 15.33 -15.31
C PHE A 247 -18.67 15.21 -15.05
N ASP A 248 -18.19 14.08 -14.51
CA ASP A 248 -16.76 13.81 -14.34
C ASP A 248 -15.99 13.89 -15.68
N LEU A 249 -16.53 13.27 -16.74
CA LEU A 249 -15.92 13.32 -18.08
C LEU A 249 -15.88 14.75 -18.63
N HIS A 250 -16.98 15.49 -18.51
CA HIS A 250 -17.06 16.87 -18.99
C HIS A 250 -16.08 17.80 -18.25
N VAL A 251 -15.97 17.68 -16.93
CA VAL A 251 -15.03 18.48 -16.13
C VAL A 251 -13.58 18.19 -16.52
N ARG A 252 -13.24 16.92 -16.79
CA ARG A 252 -11.88 16.55 -17.25
C ARG A 252 -11.58 17.14 -18.63
N GLU A 253 -12.53 17.11 -19.55
CA GLU A 253 -12.40 17.72 -20.87
C GLU A 253 -12.24 19.24 -20.78
N PHE A 254 -13.09 19.90 -19.98
CA PHE A 254 -13.00 21.32 -19.68
C PHE A 254 -11.63 21.69 -19.08
N GLY A 255 -11.15 20.90 -18.10
CA GLY A 255 -9.84 21.11 -17.48
C GLY A 255 -8.69 21.06 -18.49
N MET A 256 -8.75 20.16 -19.48
CA MET A 256 -7.74 20.12 -20.54
C MET A 256 -7.85 21.30 -21.52
N LYS A 257 -9.06 21.57 -22.03
CA LYS A 257 -9.27 22.52 -23.13
C LYS A 257 -9.23 23.98 -22.68
N GLU A 258 -9.88 24.28 -21.57
CA GLU A 258 -10.08 25.65 -21.11
C GLU A 258 -9.06 26.08 -20.06
N LEU A 259 -8.56 25.12 -19.26
CA LEU A 259 -7.60 25.41 -18.17
C LEU A 259 -6.17 24.93 -18.48
N GLY A 260 -5.96 24.27 -19.61
CA GLY A 260 -4.64 23.80 -20.04
C GLY A 260 -4.02 22.73 -19.13
N ILE A 261 -4.82 22.02 -18.34
CA ILE A 261 -4.32 20.96 -17.45
C ILE A 261 -3.76 19.81 -18.32
N PRO A 262 -2.48 19.42 -18.15
CA PRO A 262 -1.93 18.29 -18.88
C PRO A 262 -2.73 17.01 -18.62
N ARG A 263 -2.89 16.18 -19.65
CA ARG A 263 -3.64 14.91 -19.55
C ARG A 263 -3.14 14.02 -18.40
N ASP A 264 -1.82 13.97 -18.21
CA ASP A 264 -1.20 13.15 -17.16
C ASP A 264 -1.44 13.69 -15.74
N ASP A 265 -1.76 14.97 -15.60
CA ASP A 265 -2.06 15.62 -14.31
C ASP A 265 -3.54 15.48 -13.93
N LEU A 266 -4.43 15.11 -14.85
CA LEU A 266 -5.86 14.99 -14.57
C LEU A 266 -6.17 14.00 -13.44
N VAL A 267 -5.40 12.93 -13.31
CA VAL A 267 -5.58 11.93 -12.24
C VAL A 267 -5.09 12.40 -10.89
N PHE A 268 -4.21 13.40 -10.86
CA PHE A 268 -3.88 14.14 -9.65
C PHE A 268 -5.04 15.06 -9.27
N PHE A 269 -5.58 15.85 -10.19
CA PHE A 269 -6.66 16.80 -9.88
C PHE A 269 -8.00 16.11 -9.57
N PHE A 270 -8.45 15.21 -10.42
CA PHE A 270 -9.82 14.67 -10.38
C PHE A 270 -9.85 13.19 -9.93
N GLY A 271 -8.72 12.62 -9.55
CA GLY A 271 -8.59 11.19 -9.25
C GLY A 271 -8.85 10.31 -10.47
N ARG A 272 -9.09 9.01 -10.22
CA ARG A 272 -9.49 8.07 -11.29
C ARG A 272 -10.87 8.46 -11.85
N PRO A 273 -11.08 8.43 -13.18
CA PRO A 273 -12.38 8.66 -13.78
C PRO A 273 -13.46 7.77 -13.18
N LEU A 274 -14.66 8.32 -12.92
CA LEU A 274 -15.74 7.53 -12.33
C LEU A 274 -16.13 6.35 -13.21
N ALA A 275 -16.07 6.51 -14.53
CA ALA A 275 -16.31 5.43 -15.48
C ALA A 275 -15.37 4.21 -15.25
N LEU A 276 -14.13 4.43 -14.80
CA LEU A 276 -13.19 3.36 -14.45
C LEU A 276 -13.43 2.77 -13.05
N LEU A 277 -14.21 3.45 -12.21
CA LEU A 277 -14.58 2.99 -10.87
C LEU A 277 -15.91 2.22 -10.86
N CYS A 278 -16.82 2.50 -11.81
CA CYS A 278 -18.11 1.81 -11.96
C CYS A 278 -18.01 0.27 -11.88
N PRO A 279 -17.02 -0.41 -12.50
CA PRO A 279 -16.94 -1.87 -12.44
C PRO A 279 -16.79 -2.40 -11.01
N GLY A 280 -16.18 -1.63 -10.11
CA GLY A 280 -16.08 -1.95 -8.69
C GLY A 280 -17.43 -1.98 -7.97
N PHE A 281 -18.47 -1.42 -8.58
CA PHE A 281 -19.87 -1.41 -8.10
C PHE A 281 -20.78 -2.33 -8.94
N GLY A 282 -20.23 -3.10 -9.88
CA GLY A 282 -21.00 -4.01 -10.73
C GLY A 282 -21.65 -3.36 -11.95
N TYR A 283 -21.24 -2.15 -12.34
CA TYR A 283 -21.74 -1.45 -13.53
C TYR A 283 -20.61 -1.02 -14.46
N GLU A 284 -20.89 -0.82 -15.74
CA GLU A 284 -19.95 -0.26 -16.70
C GLU A 284 -20.64 0.73 -17.64
N LEU A 285 -19.89 1.74 -18.08
CA LEU A 285 -20.36 2.71 -19.07
C LEU A 285 -20.25 2.08 -20.47
N ARG A 286 -21.38 1.98 -21.17
CA ARG A 286 -21.44 1.55 -22.58
C ARG A 286 -22.29 2.53 -23.38
N GLU A 287 -22.07 2.55 -24.68
CA GLU A 287 -22.96 3.24 -25.61
C GLU A 287 -24.00 2.25 -26.17
N ASP A 288 -25.24 2.72 -26.32
CA ASP A 288 -26.26 1.97 -27.04
C ASP A 288 -26.07 2.01 -28.56
N ALA A 289 -26.92 1.32 -29.31
CA ALA A 289 -26.85 1.29 -30.78
C ALA A 289 -27.01 2.66 -31.46
N SER A 290 -27.49 3.68 -30.72
CA SER A 290 -27.63 5.06 -31.16
C SER A 290 -26.49 5.98 -30.70
N GLY A 291 -25.48 5.43 -30.02
CA GLY A 291 -24.34 6.18 -29.48
C GLY A 291 -24.65 6.92 -28.18
N ARG A 292 -25.77 6.62 -27.51
CA ARG A 292 -26.10 7.25 -26.22
C ARG A 292 -25.41 6.50 -25.09
N PRO A 293 -24.69 7.19 -24.19
CA PRO A 293 -24.05 6.55 -23.04
C PRO A 293 -25.09 6.09 -22.03
N GLY A 294 -24.87 4.92 -21.44
CA GLY A 294 -25.66 4.34 -20.36
C GLY A 294 -24.82 3.45 -19.45
N LEU A 295 -25.25 3.31 -18.19
CA LEU A 295 -24.66 2.36 -17.26
C LEU A 295 -25.41 1.04 -17.33
N VAL A 296 -24.69 -0.03 -17.64
CA VAL A 296 -25.25 -1.39 -17.66
C VAL A 296 -24.58 -2.25 -16.59
N PRO A 297 -25.25 -3.27 -16.04
CA PRO A 297 -24.60 -4.24 -15.17
C PRO A 297 -23.43 -4.92 -15.89
N VAL A 298 -22.31 -5.10 -15.19
CA VAL A 298 -21.19 -5.88 -15.71
C VAL A 298 -21.66 -7.33 -15.82
N GLU A 299 -21.60 -7.90 -17.01
CA GLU A 299 -21.82 -9.33 -17.19
C GLU A 299 -20.86 -10.09 -16.27
N ALA A 300 -21.35 -11.11 -15.56
CA ALA A 300 -20.52 -11.89 -14.64
C ALA A 300 -19.39 -12.61 -15.39
N SER A 301 -18.29 -11.91 -15.67
CA SER A 301 -17.03 -12.54 -15.99
C SER A 301 -16.57 -13.21 -14.70
N GLY A 302 -16.51 -14.54 -14.72
CA GLY A 302 -15.89 -15.33 -13.65
C GLY A 302 -14.53 -14.74 -13.25
N PRO A 303 -14.03 -15.07 -12.05
CA PRO A 303 -12.90 -14.36 -11.44
C PRO A 303 -11.74 -14.25 -12.43
N LYS A 304 -11.43 -13.02 -12.86
CA LYS A 304 -10.17 -12.73 -13.53
C LYS A 304 -9.07 -12.72 -12.46
N PRO A 305 -7.97 -13.45 -12.68
CA PRO A 305 -6.88 -13.61 -11.71
C PRO A 305 -6.21 -12.29 -11.33
#